data_AF-A0AA91IN61-F1
#
_entry.id   AF-A0AA91IN61-F1
#
_cell.length_a   1.000
_cell.length_b   1.000
_cell.length_c   1.000
_cell.angle_alpha   90.00
_cell.angle_beta   90.00
_cell.angle_gamma   90.00
#
_symmetry.space_group_name_H-M   'P 1'
#
loop_
_entity.id
_entity.type
_entity.pdbx_description
1 polymer ?
#
loop_
_entity_poly.entity_id
_entity_poly.type
_entity_poly.pdbx_seq_one_letter_code
_entity_poly.pdbx_strand_id
1 'polypeptide(L)'
;MELTEHQKALFDDLTKLQQKFALGIVKGLSQIDAYKQAGGKAKKDETASACASEILTNPKVKAFIDEMNKEAISDAVMSRQEALERLSLMARASLHEMVEFSEAECGTDDNGNPIIQAGWRFKNSALQSAGALSAISELTAGKRGISIKLHDPKAAIKQLADLQGWEPPKESKLTITATKPLSELFEDDDA
;
A
#
# COMPACT_ATOMS: atom_id res chain seq x y z
N MET A 1 15.55 7.61 -14.67
CA MET A 1 15.98 7.02 -13.38
C MET A 1 17.36 7.57 -13.12
N GLU A 2 17.44 8.57 -12.24
CA GLU A 2 18.73 9.05 -11.76
C GLU A 2 19.12 8.15 -10.58
N LEU A 3 20.27 7.50 -10.67
CA LEU A 3 20.77 6.62 -9.62
C LEU A 3 21.35 7.48 -8.49
N THR A 4 21.08 7.11 -7.23
CA THR A 4 21.74 7.73 -6.07
C THR A 4 23.25 7.45 -6.10
N GLU A 5 24.06 8.22 -5.37
CA GLU A 5 25.53 8.00 -5.33
C GLU A 5 25.90 6.58 -4.89
N HIS A 6 25.16 6.02 -3.93
CA HIS A 6 25.34 4.65 -3.45
C HIS A 6 24.99 3.61 -4.54
N GLN A 7 23.84 3.77 -5.21
CA GLN A 7 23.44 2.89 -6.30
C GLN A 7 24.40 2.96 -7.49
N LYS A 8 24.92 4.16 -7.79
CA LYS A 8 25.89 4.37 -8.85
C LYS A 8 27.21 3.66 -8.54
N ALA A 9 27.68 3.72 -7.30
CA ALA A 9 28.86 2.97 -6.85
C ALA A 9 28.67 1.45 -7.01
N LEU A 10 27.51 0.92 -6.61
CA LEU A 10 27.16 -0.49 -6.81
C LEU A 10 27.07 -0.86 -8.30
N PHE A 11 26.50 0.02 -9.12
CA PHE A 11 26.37 -0.18 -10.56
C PHE A 11 27.72 -0.17 -11.28
N ASP A 12 28.61 0.75 -10.92
CA ASP A 12 29.94 0.89 -11.51
C ASP A 12 30.88 -0.27 -11.14
N ASP A 13 30.63 -0.96 -10.02
CA ASP A 13 31.35 -2.17 -9.59
C ASP A 13 30.92 -3.45 -10.38
N LEU A 14 29.87 -3.35 -11.20
CA LEU A 14 29.40 -4.44 -12.07
C LEU A 14 30.04 -4.40 -13.45
N THR A 15 30.26 -5.57 -14.06
CA THR A 15 30.66 -5.65 -15.47
C THR A 15 29.54 -5.15 -16.40
N LYS A 16 29.87 -4.71 -17.62
CA LYS A 16 28.87 -4.23 -18.60
C LYS A 16 27.74 -5.23 -18.88
N LEU A 17 28.03 -6.53 -18.84
CA LEU A 17 27.03 -7.59 -19.01
C LEU A 17 26.10 -7.63 -17.79
N GLN A 18 26.66 -7.62 -16.58
CA GLN A 18 25.92 -7.62 -15.32
C GLN A 18 25.07 -6.37 -15.14
N GLN A 19 25.59 -5.19 -15.52
CA GLN A 19 24.84 -3.93 -15.51
C GLN A 19 23.57 -4.01 -16.36
N LYS A 20 23.71 -4.44 -17.62
CA LYS A 20 22.55 -4.60 -18.53
C LYS A 20 21.59 -5.68 -18.05
N PHE A 21 22.11 -6.78 -17.54
CA PHE A 21 21.31 -7.85 -16.96
C PHE A 21 20.48 -7.35 -15.78
N ALA A 22 21.13 -6.71 -14.80
CA ALA A 22 20.48 -6.19 -13.61
C ALA A 22 19.42 -5.13 -13.94
N LEU A 23 19.71 -4.22 -14.88
CA LEU A 23 18.70 -3.27 -15.38
C LEU A 23 17.53 -3.98 -16.07
N GLY A 24 17.76 -5.09 -16.77
CA GLY A 24 16.71 -5.92 -17.34
C GLY A 24 15.80 -6.52 -16.29
N ILE A 25 16.38 -7.06 -15.22
CA ILE A 25 15.64 -7.62 -14.08
C ILE A 25 14.82 -6.54 -13.36
N VAL A 26 15.41 -5.38 -13.07
CA VAL A 26 14.71 -4.25 -12.43
C VAL A 26 13.55 -3.74 -13.29
N LYS A 27 13.65 -3.85 -14.63
CA LYS A 27 12.57 -3.53 -15.57
C LYS A 27 11.50 -4.63 -15.71
N GLY A 28 11.62 -5.72 -14.97
CA GLY A 28 10.65 -6.83 -14.96
C GLY A 28 10.84 -7.88 -16.06
N LEU A 29 12.00 -7.93 -16.72
CA LEU A 29 12.29 -9.01 -17.68
C LEU A 29 12.53 -10.34 -16.97
N SER A 30 12.21 -11.44 -17.66
CA SER A 30 12.61 -12.78 -17.21
C SER A 30 14.15 -12.90 -17.20
N GLN A 31 14.70 -13.79 -16.38
CA GLN A 31 16.16 -13.98 -16.27
C GLN A 31 16.80 -14.33 -17.61
N ILE A 32 16.12 -15.16 -18.41
CA ILE A 32 16.60 -15.58 -19.74
C ILE A 32 16.58 -14.39 -20.69
N ASP A 33 15.52 -13.58 -20.69
CA ASP A 33 15.40 -12.42 -21.57
C ASP A 33 16.38 -11.32 -21.17
N ALA A 34 16.54 -11.06 -19.87
CA ALA A 34 17.52 -10.12 -19.35
C ALA A 34 18.95 -10.52 -19.77
N TYR A 35 19.28 -11.81 -19.71
CA TYR A 35 20.59 -12.33 -20.14
C TYR A 35 20.82 -12.22 -21.64
N LYS A 36 19.82 -12.58 -22.45
CA LYS A 36 19.89 -12.46 -23.92
C LYS A 36 20.05 -10.99 -24.33
N GLN A 37 19.25 -10.08 -23.77
CA GLN A 37 19.30 -8.65 -24.05
C GLN A 37 20.58 -7.98 -23.53
N ALA A 38 21.17 -8.51 -22.45
CA ALA A 38 22.46 -8.03 -21.94
C ALA A 38 23.63 -8.34 -22.90
N GLY A 39 23.44 -9.25 -23.87
CA GLY A 39 24.46 -9.69 -24.80
C GLY A 39 25.11 -11.03 -24.41
N GLY A 40 24.39 -11.87 -23.68
CA GLY A 40 24.82 -13.22 -23.32
C GLY A 40 25.14 -14.07 -24.55
N LYS A 41 26.20 -14.88 -24.47
CA LYS A 41 26.72 -15.66 -25.61
C LYS A 41 26.04 -17.02 -25.79
N ALA A 42 25.15 -17.42 -24.88
CA ALA A 42 24.51 -18.73 -24.92
C ALA A 42 23.50 -18.80 -26.08
N LYS A 43 23.60 -19.85 -26.89
CA LYS A 43 22.72 -20.08 -28.06
C LYS A 43 21.47 -20.91 -27.73
N LYS A 44 21.49 -21.64 -26.62
CA LYS A 44 20.39 -22.49 -26.14
C LYS A 44 19.79 -21.90 -24.88
N ASP A 45 18.48 -22.04 -24.71
CA ASP A 45 17.73 -21.46 -23.60
C ASP A 45 18.10 -22.08 -22.25
N GLU A 46 18.37 -23.39 -22.21
CA GLU A 46 18.85 -24.08 -21.00
C GLU A 46 20.19 -23.51 -20.52
N THR A 47 21.13 -23.28 -21.44
CA THR A 47 22.43 -22.69 -21.12
C THR A 47 22.30 -21.23 -20.74
N ALA A 48 21.41 -20.48 -21.40
CA ALA A 48 21.11 -19.10 -21.05
C ALA A 48 20.52 -18.98 -19.63
N SER A 49 19.62 -19.90 -19.26
CA SER A 49 19.03 -19.98 -17.93
C SER A 49 20.08 -20.26 -16.84
N ALA A 50 20.99 -21.21 -17.09
CA ALA A 50 22.07 -21.53 -16.15
C ALA A 50 23.01 -20.33 -15.93
N CYS A 51 23.44 -19.67 -17.02
CA CYS A 51 24.29 -18.48 -16.92
C CYS A 51 23.56 -17.29 -16.26
N ALA A 52 22.28 -17.09 -16.56
CA ALA A 52 21.47 -16.05 -15.93
C ALA A 52 21.35 -16.27 -14.42
N SER A 53 21.13 -17.52 -14.00
CA SER A 53 21.05 -17.90 -12.59
C SER A 53 22.38 -17.63 -11.87
N GLU A 54 23.51 -17.96 -12.49
CA GLU A 54 24.85 -17.69 -11.94
C GLU A 54 25.14 -16.19 -11.81
N ILE A 55 24.70 -15.37 -12.78
CA ILE A 55 24.82 -13.91 -12.69
C ILE A 55 23.95 -13.36 -11.57
N LEU A 56 22.73 -13.89 -11.39
CA LEU A 56 21.80 -13.45 -10.35
C LEU A 56 22.28 -13.81 -8.94
N THR A 57 22.97 -14.94 -8.77
CA THR A 57 23.54 -15.34 -7.46
C THR A 57 24.81 -14.58 -7.10
N ASN A 58 25.39 -13.80 -8.03
CA ASN A 58 26.53 -12.96 -7.73
C ASN A 58 26.15 -11.91 -6.66
N PRO A 59 26.85 -11.85 -5.51
CA PRO A 59 26.51 -10.95 -4.41
C PRO A 59 26.44 -9.47 -4.81
N LYS A 60 27.30 -9.03 -5.74
CA LYS A 60 27.33 -7.63 -6.21
C LYS A 60 26.08 -7.30 -7.04
N VAL A 61 25.71 -8.20 -7.95
CA VAL A 61 24.52 -8.05 -8.80
C VAL A 61 23.27 -8.04 -7.94
N LYS A 62 23.19 -8.98 -6.98
CA LYS A 62 22.09 -9.06 -6.03
C LYS A 62 21.98 -7.79 -5.18
N ALA A 63 23.10 -7.28 -4.65
CA ALA A 63 23.11 -6.05 -3.85
C ALA A 63 22.55 -4.85 -4.63
N PHE A 64 22.93 -4.69 -5.90
CA PHE A 64 22.37 -3.64 -6.75
C PHE A 64 20.87 -3.84 -7.02
N ILE A 65 20.44 -5.05 -7.38
CA ILE A 65 19.01 -5.34 -7.63
C ILE A 65 18.17 -5.12 -6.36
N ASP A 66 18.66 -5.56 -5.20
CA ASP A 66 17.98 -5.39 -3.92
C ASP A 66 17.85 -3.90 -3.57
N GLU A 67 18.91 -3.10 -3.80
CA GLU A 67 18.87 -1.65 -3.56
C GLU A 67 17.90 -0.92 -4.50
N MET A 68 17.90 -1.28 -5.78
CA MET A 68 16.93 -0.76 -6.75
C MET A 68 15.49 -1.17 -6.41
N ASN A 69 15.29 -2.39 -5.91
CA ASN A 69 13.99 -2.87 -5.48
C ASN A 69 13.52 -2.23 -4.18
N LYS A 70 14.41 -1.86 -3.24
CA LYS A 70 14.01 -1.12 -2.03
C LYS A 70 13.38 0.22 -2.37
N GLU A 71 13.94 0.95 -3.33
CA GLU A 71 13.34 2.21 -3.80
C GLU A 71 12.02 1.95 -4.54
N ALA A 72 11.98 0.96 -5.44
CA ALA A 72 10.75 0.62 -6.16
C ALA A 72 9.62 0.15 -5.21
N ILE A 73 9.97 -0.57 -4.13
CA ILE A 73 9.04 -0.96 -3.06
C ILE A 73 8.66 0.25 -2.22
N SER A 74 9.60 1.16 -1.91
CA SER A 74 9.32 2.39 -1.18
C SER A 74 8.35 3.32 -1.95
N ASP A 75 8.43 3.36 -3.28
CA ASP A 75 7.50 4.14 -4.11
C ASP A 75 6.15 3.43 -4.27
N ALA A 76 6.13 2.10 -4.26
CA ALA A 76 4.89 1.31 -4.35
C ALA A 76 4.15 1.19 -3.00
N VAL A 77 4.84 1.43 -1.88
CA VAL A 77 4.30 1.32 -0.52
C VAL A 77 4.16 2.71 0.08
N MET A 78 2.94 3.08 0.42
CA MET A 78 2.63 4.31 1.16
C MET A 78 3.55 4.47 2.38
N SER A 79 4.21 5.63 2.49
CA SER A 79 5.09 5.92 3.64
C SER A 79 4.29 6.00 4.95
N ARG A 80 4.95 5.81 6.10
CA ARG A 80 4.29 5.97 7.41
C ARG A 80 3.65 7.36 7.55
N GLN A 81 4.34 8.41 7.09
CA GLN A 81 3.85 9.78 7.18
C GLN A 81 2.60 9.99 6.31
N GLU A 82 2.64 9.50 5.07
CA GLU A 82 1.51 9.55 4.15
C GLU A 82 0.30 8.78 4.70
N ALA A 83 0.53 7.61 5.32
CA ALA A 83 -0.52 6.84 5.98
C ALA A 83 -1.17 7.63 7.12
N LEU A 84 -0.38 8.30 7.96
CA LEU A 84 -0.88 9.14 9.05
C LEU A 84 -1.67 10.34 8.53
N GLU A 85 -1.22 10.98 7.46
CA GLU A 85 -1.93 12.11 6.82
C GLU A 85 -3.27 11.66 6.27
N ARG A 86 -3.31 10.53 5.56
CA ARG A 86 -4.53 9.96 5.00
C ARG A 86 -5.53 9.55 6.09
N LEU A 87 -5.06 8.89 7.14
CA LEU A 87 -5.90 8.54 8.29
C LEU A 87 -6.41 9.78 9.03
N SER A 88 -5.59 10.83 9.14
CA SER A 88 -5.99 12.10 9.77
C SER A 88 -7.09 12.81 8.98
N LEU A 89 -7.04 12.75 7.65
CA LEU A 89 -8.12 13.26 6.80
C LEU A 89 -9.43 12.50 7.01
N MET A 90 -9.37 11.16 7.00
CA MET A 90 -10.55 10.32 7.24
C MET A 90 -11.13 10.53 8.65
N ALA A 91 -10.27 10.69 9.67
CA ALA A 91 -10.66 10.93 11.05
C ALA A 91 -11.39 12.28 11.25
N ARG A 92 -11.06 13.30 10.45
CA ARG A 92 -11.67 14.63 10.53
C ARG A 92 -12.90 14.81 9.66
N ALA A 93 -13.08 13.94 8.67
CA ALA A 93 -14.13 14.10 7.69
C ALA A 93 -15.54 14.09 8.32
N SER A 94 -16.38 15.03 7.89
CA SER A 94 -17.74 15.20 8.39
C SER A 94 -18.72 15.42 7.25
N LEU A 95 -19.90 14.77 7.32
CA LEU A 95 -20.98 14.97 6.36
C LEU A 95 -21.44 16.43 6.31
N HIS A 96 -21.38 17.16 7.42
CA HIS A 96 -21.77 18.57 7.49
C HIS A 96 -20.90 19.48 6.61
N GLU A 97 -19.63 19.13 6.40
CA GLU A 97 -18.73 19.87 5.52
C GLU A 97 -18.96 19.52 4.05
N MET A 98 -19.57 18.37 3.76
CA MET A 98 -19.76 17.88 2.40
C MET A 98 -21.14 18.17 1.83
N VAL A 99 -22.16 18.23 2.69
CA VAL A 99 -23.57 18.28 2.27
C VAL A 99 -24.23 19.56 2.77
N GLU A 100 -25.05 20.17 1.92
CA GLU A 100 -26.01 21.20 2.26
C GLU A 100 -27.42 20.60 2.24
N PHE A 101 -28.14 20.77 3.34
CA PHE A 101 -29.56 20.46 3.40
C PHE A 101 -30.33 21.70 2.98
N SER A 102 -31.30 21.53 2.09
CA SER A 102 -32.14 22.61 1.59
C SER A 102 -33.54 22.12 1.34
N GLU A 103 -34.52 22.98 1.57
CA GLU A 103 -35.86 22.77 1.07
C GLU A 103 -35.91 23.25 -0.38
N ALA A 104 -36.44 22.41 -1.28
CA ALA A 104 -36.62 22.76 -2.67
C ALA A 104 -38.09 22.60 -3.06
N GLU A 105 -38.61 23.54 -3.83
CA GLU A 105 -39.89 23.38 -4.52
C GLU A 105 -39.70 22.35 -5.62
N CYS A 106 -40.24 21.15 -5.39
CA CYS A 106 -40.09 20.00 -6.27
C CYS A 106 -41.24 19.87 -7.28
N GLY A 107 -42.15 20.85 -7.33
CA GLY A 107 -43.29 20.90 -8.24
C GLY A 107 -44.51 21.51 -7.58
N THR A 108 -45.66 21.37 -8.24
CA THR A 108 -46.97 21.76 -7.72
C THR A 108 -47.86 20.53 -7.57
N ASP A 109 -48.66 20.50 -6.50
CA ASP A 109 -49.69 19.48 -6.32
C ASP A 109 -50.84 19.65 -7.32
N ASP A 110 -51.78 18.71 -7.30
CA ASP A 110 -52.96 18.72 -8.18
C ASP A 110 -53.86 19.97 -7.97
N ASN A 111 -53.63 20.73 -6.90
CA ASN A 111 -54.34 21.97 -6.57
C ASN A 111 -53.53 23.24 -6.90
N GLY A 112 -52.33 23.10 -7.50
CA GLY A 112 -51.46 24.21 -7.84
C GLY A 112 -50.63 24.78 -6.69
N ASN A 113 -50.58 24.12 -5.53
CA ASN A 113 -49.74 24.53 -4.40
C ASN A 113 -48.32 23.99 -4.55
N PRO A 114 -47.27 24.77 -4.24
CA PRO A 114 -45.89 24.30 -4.30
C PRO A 114 -45.65 23.17 -3.29
N ILE A 115 -45.11 22.06 -3.78
CA ILE A 115 -44.64 20.94 -2.97
C ILE A 115 -43.20 21.24 -2.55
N ILE A 116 -43.04 21.63 -1.29
CA ILE A 116 -41.73 21.83 -0.69
C ILE A 116 -41.25 20.49 -0.13
N GLN A 117 -40.11 20.00 -0.62
CA GLN A 117 -39.49 18.77 -0.12
C GLN A 117 -38.09 19.06 0.41
N ALA A 118 -37.80 18.52 1.59
CA ALA A 118 -36.44 18.50 2.12
C ALA A 118 -35.54 17.68 1.20
N GLY A 119 -34.52 18.33 0.65
CA GLY A 119 -33.50 17.75 -0.18
C GLY A 119 -32.10 18.02 0.40
N TRP A 120 -31.10 17.45 -0.25
CA TRP A 120 -29.71 17.73 0.06
C TRP A 120 -28.86 17.64 -1.19
N ARG A 121 -27.72 18.34 -1.17
CA ARG A 121 -26.76 18.35 -2.28
C ARG A 121 -25.33 18.45 -1.77
N PHE A 122 -24.38 18.05 -2.60
CA PHE A 122 -22.97 18.33 -2.30
C PHE A 122 -22.70 19.82 -2.33
N LYS A 123 -21.95 20.30 -1.32
CA LYS A 123 -21.32 21.62 -1.39
C LYS A 123 -20.36 21.64 -2.57
N ASN A 124 -20.36 22.72 -3.33
CA ASN A 124 -19.40 22.86 -4.44
C ASN A 124 -17.95 22.84 -3.93
N SER A 125 -17.70 23.40 -2.74
CA SER A 125 -16.39 23.36 -2.07
C SER A 125 -15.93 21.94 -1.72
N ALA A 126 -16.85 21.02 -1.40
CA ALA A 126 -16.51 19.64 -1.08
C ALA A 126 -15.96 18.87 -2.30
N LEU A 127 -16.45 19.20 -3.49
CA LEU A 127 -15.96 18.63 -4.76
C LEU A 127 -14.55 19.10 -5.13
N GLN A 128 -14.08 20.20 -4.51
CA GLN A 128 -12.75 20.77 -4.76
C GLN A 128 -11.72 20.31 -3.73
N SER A 129 -12.17 19.76 -2.59
CA SER A 129 -11.31 19.29 -1.52
C SER A 129 -10.95 17.81 -1.73
N ALA A 130 -9.70 17.55 -2.13
CA ALA A 130 -9.18 16.19 -2.27
C ALA A 130 -9.33 15.37 -0.97
N GLY A 131 -9.20 16.02 0.20
CA GLY A 131 -9.39 15.40 1.51
C GLY A 131 -10.82 14.90 1.75
N ALA A 132 -11.81 15.77 1.56
CA ALA A 132 -13.23 15.42 1.70
C ALA A 132 -13.64 14.28 0.75
N LEU A 133 -13.19 14.32 -0.50
CA LEU A 133 -13.45 13.25 -1.47
C LEU A 133 -12.80 11.92 -1.04
N SER A 134 -11.59 11.96 -0.50
CA SER A 134 -10.87 10.76 -0.05
C SER A 134 -11.53 10.04 1.14
N ALA A 135 -12.40 10.74 1.88
CA ALA A 135 -13.13 10.18 3.00
C ALA A 135 -14.43 9.46 2.59
N ILE A 136 -14.87 9.61 1.33
CA ILE A 136 -16.05 8.94 0.80
C ILE A 136 -15.74 7.47 0.58
N SER A 137 -16.46 6.59 1.26
CA SER A 137 -16.34 5.14 1.09
C SER A 137 -17.26 4.63 -0.02
N GLU A 138 -18.44 5.25 -0.20
CA GLU A 138 -19.42 4.85 -1.21
C GLU A 138 -20.24 6.06 -1.66
N LEU A 139 -20.45 6.17 -2.97
CA LEU A 139 -21.36 7.14 -3.59
C LEU A 139 -22.26 6.41 -4.59
N THR A 140 -23.57 6.47 -4.36
CA THR A 140 -24.56 5.75 -5.17
C THR A 140 -25.65 6.70 -5.65
N ALA A 141 -25.92 6.73 -6.96
CA ALA A 141 -27.06 7.43 -7.54
C ALA A 141 -28.14 6.40 -7.95
N GLY A 142 -29.26 6.39 -7.23
CA GLY A 142 -30.35 5.45 -7.46
C GLY A 142 -31.67 6.13 -7.83
N LYS A 143 -32.70 5.30 -8.10
CA LYS A 143 -34.05 5.78 -8.46
C LYS A 143 -34.71 6.70 -7.41
N ARG A 144 -34.23 6.64 -6.15
CA ARG A 144 -34.72 7.42 -5.01
C ARG A 144 -33.83 8.61 -4.64
N GLY A 145 -32.77 8.87 -5.40
CA GLY A 145 -31.80 9.93 -5.12
C GLY A 145 -30.38 9.42 -4.92
N ILE A 146 -29.51 10.33 -4.48
CA ILE A 146 -28.10 10.06 -4.19
C ILE A 146 -28.00 9.50 -2.76
N SER A 147 -26.99 8.65 -2.51
CA SER A 147 -26.62 8.14 -1.19
C SER A 147 -25.11 8.23 -1.05
N ILE A 148 -24.64 8.70 0.12
CA ILE A 148 -23.22 8.83 0.44
C ILE A 148 -22.92 8.09 1.75
N LYS A 149 -21.81 7.36 1.76
CA LYS A 149 -21.20 6.81 2.97
C LYS A 149 -19.77 7.31 3.10
N LEU A 150 -19.36 7.59 4.33
CA LEU A 150 -17.98 7.95 4.65
C LEU A 150 -17.30 6.76 5.33
N HIS A 151 -15.97 6.72 5.24
CA HIS A 151 -15.16 5.85 6.10
C HIS A 151 -15.44 6.17 7.58
N ASP A 152 -15.36 5.15 8.45
CA ASP A 152 -15.60 5.31 9.89
C ASP A 152 -14.46 6.15 10.53
N PRO A 153 -14.75 7.37 11.02
CA PRO A 153 -13.73 8.21 11.65
C PRO A 153 -13.15 7.58 12.93
N LYS A 154 -13.94 6.78 13.67
CA LYS A 154 -13.48 6.14 14.90
C LYS A 154 -12.44 5.07 14.61
N ALA A 155 -12.63 4.30 13.53
CA ALA A 155 -11.65 3.32 13.08
C ALA A 155 -10.34 4.00 12.68
N ALA A 156 -10.41 5.12 11.96
CA ALA A 156 -9.22 5.90 11.57
C ALA A 156 -8.48 6.46 12.81
N ILE A 157 -9.21 7.02 13.77
CA ILE A 157 -8.62 7.53 15.03
C ILE A 157 -7.95 6.40 15.82
N LYS A 158 -8.57 5.22 15.89
CA LYS A 158 -7.98 4.07 16.57
C LYS A 158 -6.67 3.64 15.90
N GLN A 159 -6.64 3.54 14.58
CA GLN A 159 -5.41 3.19 13.85
C GLN A 159 -4.31 4.24 14.05
N LEU A 160 -4.65 5.53 14.10
CA LEU A 160 -3.72 6.59 14.46
C LEU A 160 -3.18 6.41 15.89
N ALA A 161 -4.05 6.12 16.85
CA ALA A 161 -3.68 5.89 18.24
C ALA A 161 -2.71 4.71 18.39
N ASP A 162 -2.98 3.60 17.69
CA ASP A 162 -2.12 2.41 17.66
C ASP A 162 -0.74 2.74 17.05
N LEU A 163 -0.71 3.43 15.91
CA LEU A 163 0.54 3.81 15.23
C LEU A 163 1.38 4.82 16.00
N GLN A 164 0.74 5.67 16.81
CA GLN A 164 1.38 6.73 17.60
C GLN A 164 1.65 6.30 19.05
N GLY A 165 1.32 5.06 19.43
CA GLY A 165 1.57 4.53 20.77
C GLY A 165 0.77 5.20 21.88
N TRP A 166 -0.45 5.66 21.59
CA TRP A 166 -1.33 6.26 22.59
C TRP A 166 -1.86 5.25 23.60
N GLU A 167 -2.06 4.00 23.16
CA GLU A 167 -2.40 2.89 24.06
C GLU A 167 -1.12 2.30 24.70
N PRO A 168 -1.14 2.03 26.02
CA PRO A 168 -0.03 1.32 26.66
C PRO A 168 0.10 -0.09 26.06
N PRO A 169 1.32 -0.67 26.04
CA PRO A 169 1.55 -2.03 25.55
C PRO A 169 0.62 -3.01 26.26
N LYS A 170 -0.11 -3.83 25.49
CA LYS A 170 -0.95 -4.88 26.06
C LYS A 170 -0.06 -6.02 26.55
N GLU A 171 -0.09 -6.30 27.85
CA GLU A 171 0.58 -7.48 28.42
C GLU A 171 -0.02 -8.76 27.81
N SER A 172 0.79 -9.51 27.07
CA SER A 172 0.43 -10.86 26.63
C SER A 172 0.85 -11.86 27.70
N LYS A 173 -0.11 -12.40 28.45
CA LYS A 173 0.13 -13.56 29.31
C LYS A 173 0.16 -14.82 28.44
N LEU A 174 1.37 -15.28 28.11
CA LEU A 174 1.58 -16.59 27.50
C LEU A 174 1.48 -17.66 28.59
N THR A 175 0.34 -18.33 28.70
CA THR A 175 0.21 -19.52 29.54
C THR A 175 0.76 -20.71 28.76
N ILE A 176 2.00 -21.09 29.04
CA ILE A 176 2.57 -22.33 28.52
C ILE A 176 2.07 -23.47 29.40
N THR A 177 1.10 -24.24 28.91
CA THR A 177 0.70 -25.49 29.56
C THR A 177 1.70 -26.56 29.17
N ALA A 178 2.74 -26.75 30.00
CA ALA A 178 3.66 -27.87 29.84
C ALA A 178 2.88 -29.18 30.06
N THR A 179 2.80 -30.03 29.04
CA THR A 179 2.17 -31.37 29.12
C THR A 179 2.99 -32.37 29.92
N LYS A 180 4.24 -32.03 30.25
CA LYS A 180 5.10 -32.79 31.14
C LYS A 180 5.75 -31.85 32.17
N PRO A 181 5.87 -32.27 33.44
CA PRO A 181 6.63 -31.50 34.42
C PRO A 181 8.08 -31.35 33.96
N LEU A 182 8.70 -30.20 34.29
CA LEU A 182 10.05 -29.84 33.84
C LEU A 182 11.12 -30.88 34.23
N SER A 183 10.86 -31.68 35.28
CA SER A 183 11.71 -32.79 35.72
C SER A 183 11.80 -33.93 34.69
N GLU A 184 10.74 -34.19 33.93
CA GLU A 184 10.69 -35.27 32.92
C GLU A 184 11.31 -34.88 31.57
N LEU A 185 11.75 -33.62 31.40
CA LEU A 185 12.41 -33.17 30.17
C LEU A 185 13.93 -33.42 30.17
N PHE A 186 14.51 -33.72 31.34
CA PHE A 186 15.95 -33.92 31.53
C PHE A 186 16.31 -35.34 31.98
N GLU A 187 15.33 -36.22 32.13
CA GLU A 187 15.54 -37.64 32.36
C GLU A 187 15.50 -38.37 31.02
N ASP A 188 16.65 -38.45 30.36
CA ASP A 188 17.16 -39.61 29.62
C ASP A 188 18.45 -39.25 28.87
N ASP A 189 19.60 -39.62 29.45
CA ASP A 189 20.79 -40.13 28.75
C ASP A 189 21.86 -40.56 29.79
N ASP A 190 21.51 -41.52 30.64
CA ASP A 190 22.48 -42.32 31.41
C ASP A 190 21.98 -43.79 31.47
N ALA A 191 22.07 -44.50 30.35
CA ALA A 191 22.07 -45.97 30.29
C ALA A 191 22.68 -46.48 28.97
#